data_AF-A0A935QDG2-F1
#
_entry.id   AF-A0A935QDG2-F1
#
_cell.length_a   1.000
_cell.length_b   1.000
_cell.length_c   1.000
_cell.angle_alpha   90.00
_cell.angle_beta   90.00
_cell.angle_gamma   90.00
#
_symmetry.space_group_name_H-M   'P 1'
#
loop_
_entity.id
_entity.type
_entity.pdbx_description
1 polymer ?
#
loop_
_entity_poly.entity_id
_entity_poly.type
_entity_poly.pdbx_seq_one_letter_code
_entity_poly.pdbx_strand_id
1 'polypeptide(L)'
;MTMLTTVPADGTAVGESPVPALLKLYARERELYVEVLQLSREQAAMIRRGESLAAVRRVLAAKRDRLDEVARLERLLIAPRRSWQGRHRGERLPAAADLQQVLQDLGGLIEEILMAEAENDRLFLEMARGGL
;
A
#
# COMPACT_ATOMS: atom_id res chain seq x y z
N MET A 1 30.72 -19.68 50.44
CA MET A 1 29.73 -20.52 49.73
C MET A 1 28.44 -19.73 49.63
N THR A 2 28.21 -19.11 48.47
CA THR A 2 26.98 -18.37 48.19
C THR A 2 26.43 -18.94 46.90
N MET A 3 25.32 -19.68 47.00
CA MET A 3 24.66 -20.33 45.89
C MET A 3 24.13 -19.26 44.93
N LEU A 4 24.71 -19.21 43.72
CA LEU A 4 24.14 -18.52 42.56
C LEU A 4 22.93 -19.34 42.11
N THR A 5 21.74 -18.91 42.48
CA THR A 5 20.49 -19.41 41.88
C THR A 5 20.37 -18.82 40.49
N THR A 6 20.92 -19.52 39.49
CA THR A 6 20.61 -19.30 38.09
C THR A 6 19.13 -19.58 37.85
N VAL A 7 18.35 -18.54 37.60
CA VAL A 7 17.04 -18.65 36.96
C VAL A 7 17.27 -19.14 35.53
N PRO A 8 16.68 -20.26 35.08
CA PRO A 8 16.72 -20.62 33.69
C PRO A 8 15.87 -19.61 32.92
N ALA A 9 16.49 -18.88 31.99
CA ALA A 9 15.75 -18.07 31.02
C ALA A 9 14.96 -19.03 30.13
N ASP A 10 13.68 -19.13 30.43
CA ASP A 10 12.69 -19.86 29.66
C ASP A 10 12.73 -19.47 28.18
N GLY A 11 12.60 -20.49 27.33
CA GLY A 11 11.81 -20.37 26.12
C GLY A 11 12.52 -19.75 24.93
N THR A 12 13.14 -20.63 24.15
CA THR A 12 13.30 -20.53 22.70
C THR A 12 12.03 -20.00 22.00
N ALA A 13 11.87 -18.69 21.91
CA ALA A 13 11.15 -18.09 20.80
C ALA A 13 12.19 -17.94 19.68
N VAL A 14 12.30 -18.98 18.85
CA VAL A 14 12.96 -18.86 17.54
C VAL A 14 12.18 -17.76 16.82
N GLY A 15 12.69 -16.53 16.91
CA GLY A 15 12.03 -15.34 16.42
C GLY A 15 12.03 -15.41 14.90
N GLU A 16 10.94 -15.92 14.32
CA GLU A 16 10.72 -15.80 12.89
C GLU A 16 10.91 -14.33 12.49
N SER A 17 11.74 -14.11 11.47
CA SER A 17 11.98 -12.77 10.94
C SER A 17 10.63 -12.16 10.55
N PRO A 18 10.30 -10.93 10.96
CA PRO A 18 9.04 -10.29 10.55
C PRO A 18 9.02 -9.93 9.07
N VAL A 19 10.16 -10.05 8.37
CA VAL A 19 10.33 -9.61 6.97
C VAL A 19 9.40 -10.33 5.99
N PRO A 20 9.26 -11.67 5.98
CA PRO A 20 8.37 -12.33 5.02
C PRO A 20 6.90 -11.95 5.22
N ALA A 21 6.47 -11.69 6.46
CA ALA A 21 5.12 -11.20 6.74
C ALA A 21 4.94 -9.75 6.24
N LEU A 22 5.94 -8.88 6.44
CA LEU A 22 5.95 -7.53 5.89
C LEU A 22 5.91 -7.52 4.36
N LEU A 23 6.74 -8.33 3.70
CA LEU A 23 6.78 -8.42 2.24
C LEU A 23 5.44 -8.90 1.67
N LYS A 24 4.77 -9.88 2.31
CA LYS A 24 3.43 -10.31 1.91
C LYS A 24 2.39 -9.19 2.02
N LEU A 25 2.42 -8.43 3.12
CA LEU A 25 1.50 -7.32 3.33
C LEU A 25 1.73 -6.19 2.31
N TYR A 26 2.99 -5.83 2.05
CA TYR A 26 3.32 -4.83 1.04
C TYR A 26 3.04 -5.29 -0.40
N ALA A 27 3.20 -6.59 -0.69
CA ALA A 27 2.79 -7.15 -1.98
C ALA A 27 1.28 -6.98 -2.20
N ARG A 28 0.47 -7.23 -1.17
CA ARG A 28 -0.99 -7.02 -1.24
C ARG A 28 -1.36 -5.54 -1.36
N GLU A 29 -0.67 -4.67 -0.63
CA GLU A 29 -0.84 -3.21 -0.76
C GLU A 29 -0.53 -2.73 -2.18
N ARG A 30 0.55 -3.25 -2.78
CA ARG A 30 0.92 -2.97 -4.17
C ARG A 30 -0.16 -3.40 -5.16
N GLU A 31 -0.72 -4.60 -5.00
CA GLU A 31 -1.83 -5.07 -5.84
C GLU A 31 -3.02 -4.10 -5.79
N LEU A 32 -3.40 -3.64 -4.60
CA LEU A 32 -4.50 -2.69 -4.44
C LEU A 32 -4.21 -1.35 -5.11
N TYR A 33 -2.98 -0.82 -5.01
CA TYR A 33 -2.61 0.40 -5.73
C TYR A 33 -2.63 0.20 -7.26
N VAL A 34 -2.21 -0.96 -7.76
CA VAL A 34 -2.33 -1.27 -9.19
C VAL A 34 -3.81 -1.29 -9.62
N GLU A 35 -4.69 -1.88 -8.82
CA GLU A 35 -6.13 -1.89 -9.09
C GLU A 35 -6.72 -0.46 -9.08
N VAL A 36 -6.32 0.38 -8.11
CA VAL A 36 -6.74 1.80 -8.06
C VAL A 36 -6.28 2.53 -9.32
N LEU A 37 -5.01 2.37 -9.73
CA LEU A 37 -4.49 2.99 -10.94
C LEU A 37 -5.23 2.55 -12.21
N GLN A 38 -5.58 1.27 -12.32
CA GLN A 38 -6.39 0.76 -13.43
C GLN A 38 -7.77 1.41 -13.45
N LEU A 39 -8.44 1.50 -12.30
CA LEU A 39 -9.74 2.16 -12.17
C LEU A 39 -9.64 3.67 -12.50
N SER A 40 -8.55 4.34 -12.11
CA SER A 40 -8.28 5.73 -12.47
C SER A 40 -8.14 5.93 -13.97
N ARG A 41 -7.45 5.02 -14.67
CA ARG A 41 -7.33 5.04 -16.14
C ARG A 41 -8.66 4.73 -16.83
N GLU A 42 -9.43 3.80 -16.28
CA GLU A 42 -10.77 3.46 -16.76
C GLU A 42 -11.73 4.65 -16.63
N GLN A 43 -11.70 5.35 -15.50
CA GLN A 43 -12.46 6.59 -15.28
C GLN A 43 -12.15 7.63 -16.38
N ALA A 44 -10.88 7.87 -16.69
CA ALA A 44 -10.49 8.80 -17.76
C ALA A 44 -11.08 8.39 -19.11
N ALA A 45 -10.98 7.09 -19.44
CA ALA A 45 -11.53 6.55 -20.68
C ALA A 45 -13.06 6.69 -20.73
N MET A 46 -13.76 6.49 -19.61
CA MET A 46 -15.20 6.65 -19.52
C MET A 46 -15.65 8.10 -19.72
N ILE A 47 -14.95 9.06 -19.09
CA ILE A 47 -15.24 10.49 -19.25
C ILE A 47 -15.05 10.90 -20.72
N ARG A 48 -13.94 10.47 -21.35
CA ARG A 48 -13.68 10.75 -22.78
C ARG A 48 -14.72 10.15 -23.73
N ARG A 49 -15.32 9.00 -23.37
CA ARG A 49 -16.40 8.37 -24.14
C ARG A 49 -17.78 8.99 -23.89
N GLY A 50 -17.90 9.94 -22.95
CA GLY A 50 -19.20 10.50 -22.57
C GLY A 50 -20.10 9.50 -21.83
N GLU A 51 -19.51 8.56 -21.10
CA GLU A 51 -20.27 7.60 -20.30
C GLU A 51 -21.11 8.30 -19.23
N SER A 52 -22.21 7.66 -18.83
CA SER A 52 -23.10 8.23 -17.81
C SER A 52 -22.37 8.49 -16.48
N LEU A 53 -22.79 9.54 -15.77
CA LEU A 53 -22.29 9.83 -14.41
C LEU A 53 -22.52 8.66 -13.44
N ALA A 54 -23.59 7.88 -13.63
CA ALA A 54 -23.85 6.68 -12.85
C ALA A 54 -22.75 5.61 -13.05
N ALA A 55 -22.25 5.46 -14.28
CA ALA A 55 -21.16 4.54 -14.56
C ALA A 55 -19.84 5.03 -13.93
N VAL A 56 -19.53 6.33 -14.05
CA VAL A 56 -18.36 6.95 -13.39
C VAL A 56 -18.41 6.79 -11.86
N ARG A 57 -19.59 6.97 -11.25
CA ARG A 57 -19.80 6.76 -9.80
C ARG A 57 -19.51 5.33 -9.35
N ARG A 58 -19.75 4.31 -10.18
CA ARG A 58 -19.41 2.92 -9.84
C ARG A 58 -17.90 2.70 -9.76
N VAL A 59 -17.14 3.32 -10.68
CA VAL A 59 -15.67 3.27 -10.64
C VAL A 59 -15.13 4.01 -9.42
N LEU A 60 -15.68 5.18 -9.08
CA LEU A 60 -15.31 5.91 -7.86
C LEU A 60 -15.59 5.09 -6.59
N ALA A 61 -16.73 4.38 -6.53
CA ALA A 61 -17.03 3.48 -5.42
C ALA A 61 -16.02 2.34 -5.33
N ALA A 62 -15.69 1.70 -6.46
CA ALA A 62 -14.68 0.64 -6.50
C ALA A 62 -13.30 1.13 -6.02
N LYS A 63 -12.87 2.34 -6.44
CA LYS A 63 -11.61 2.95 -5.97
C LYS A 63 -11.61 3.17 -4.47
N ARG A 64 -12.70 3.74 -3.94
CA ARG A 64 -12.86 3.93 -2.49
C ARG A 64 -12.72 2.60 -1.74
N ASP A 65 -13.42 1.56 -2.20
CA ASP A 65 -13.39 0.25 -1.54
C ASP A 65 -11.96 -0.33 -1.49
N ARG A 66 -11.13 -0.11 -2.52
CA ARG A 66 -9.71 -0.52 -2.51
C ARG A 66 -8.84 0.34 -1.60
N LEU A 67 -9.07 1.64 -1.56
CA LEU A 67 -8.37 2.55 -0.63
C LEU A 67 -8.72 2.25 0.83
N ASP A 68 -9.96 1.86 1.12
CA ASP A 68 -10.37 1.41 2.45
C ASP A 68 -9.67 0.10 2.84
N GLU A 69 -9.44 -0.81 1.88
CA GLU A 69 -8.65 -2.01 2.09
C GLU A 69 -7.18 -1.69 2.35
N VAL A 70 -6.59 -0.74 1.60
CA VAL A 70 -5.23 -0.23 1.86
C VAL A 70 -5.14 0.33 3.28
N ALA A 71 -6.05 1.21 3.69
CA ALA A 71 -6.06 1.76 5.03
C ALA A 71 -6.17 0.68 6.12
N ARG A 72 -6.89 -0.43 5.84
CA ARG A 72 -6.94 -1.59 6.74
C ARG A 72 -5.60 -2.33 6.78
N LEU A 73 -4.93 -2.52 5.65
CA LEU A 73 -3.61 -3.17 5.58
C LEU A 73 -2.53 -2.33 6.26
N GLU A 74 -2.54 -1.00 6.08
CA GLU A 74 -1.60 -0.09 6.74
C GLU A 74 -1.68 -0.21 8.26
N ARG A 75 -2.89 -0.36 8.81
CA ARG A 75 -3.07 -0.61 10.26
C ARG A 75 -2.44 -1.95 10.70
N LEU A 76 -2.54 -2.98 9.87
CA LEU A 76 -1.90 -4.29 10.13
C LEU A 76 -0.37 -4.22 10.01
N LEU A 77 0.15 -3.33 9.16
CA LEU A 77 1.59 -3.11 8.96
C LEU A 77 2.27 -2.40 10.15
N ILE A 78 1.53 -1.66 10.99
CA ILE A 78 2.11 -0.87 12.09
C ILE A 78 2.98 -1.72 13.03
N ALA A 79 2.44 -2.84 13.54
CA ALA A 79 3.14 -3.66 14.53
C ALA A 79 4.36 -4.40 13.94
N PRO A 80 4.26 -5.08 12.78
CA PRO A 80 5.41 -5.68 12.12
C PRO A 80 6.49 -4.66 11.74
N ARG A 81 6.10 -3.48 11.24
CA ARG A 81 7.05 -2.42 10.86
C ARG A 81 7.80 -1.87 12.07
N ARG A 82 7.11 -1.62 13.19
CA ARG A 82 7.75 -1.19 14.44
C ARG A 82 8.69 -2.26 14.99
N SER A 83 8.30 -3.53 14.93
CA SER A 83 9.14 -4.65 15.37
C SER A 83 10.42 -4.76 14.54
N TRP A 84 10.30 -4.67 13.21
CA TRP A 84 11.44 -4.67 12.30
C TRP A 84 12.37 -3.46 12.53
N GLN A 85 11.83 -2.25 12.61
CA GLN A 85 12.63 -1.03 12.88
C GLN A 85 13.37 -1.08 14.22
N GLY A 86 12.76 -1.67 15.25
CA GLY A 86 13.36 -1.83 16.58
C GLY A 86 14.50 -2.86 16.61
N ARG A 87 14.40 -3.93 15.82
CA ARG A 87 15.39 -5.02 15.76
C ARG A 87 16.59 -4.71 14.83
N HIS A 88 16.41 -3.84 13.85
CA HIS A 88 17.39 -3.63 12.77
C HIS A 88 18.02 -2.23 12.73
N ARG A 89 18.05 -1.49 13.85
CA ARG A 89 18.92 -0.30 13.97
C ARG A 89 20.40 -0.73 13.90
N GLY A 90 20.94 -0.84 12.69
CA GLY A 90 22.39 -0.96 12.44
C GLY A 90 22.87 -2.02 11.45
N GLU A 91 22.01 -2.96 11.01
CA GLU A 91 22.45 -4.07 10.15
C GLU A 91 21.99 -3.92 8.69
N ARG A 92 22.93 -3.97 7.74
CA ARG A 92 22.66 -4.10 6.31
C ARG A 92 22.43 -5.58 5.98
N LEU A 93 21.15 -5.98 5.89
CA LEU A 93 20.76 -7.33 5.48
C LEU A 93 20.14 -7.29 4.07
N PRO A 94 20.30 -8.34 3.23
CA PRO A 94 19.67 -8.43 1.91
C PRO A 94 18.14 -8.22 1.92
N ALA A 95 17.48 -8.71 2.98
CA ALA A 95 16.06 -8.47 3.28
C ALA A 95 15.66 -6.98 3.36
N ALA A 96 16.60 -6.09 3.67
CA ALA A 96 16.36 -4.65 3.69
C ALA A 96 16.36 -4.05 2.27
N ALA A 97 17.09 -4.65 1.32
CA ALA A 97 17.08 -4.21 -0.08
C ALA A 97 15.75 -4.56 -0.77
N ASP A 98 15.23 -5.77 -0.56
CA ASP A 98 13.92 -6.17 -1.09
C ASP A 98 12.79 -5.27 -0.54
N LEU A 99 12.82 -4.99 0.77
CA LEU A 99 11.87 -4.09 1.39
C LEU A 99 11.99 -2.66 0.85
N GLN A 100 13.22 -2.16 0.66
CA GLN A 100 13.46 -0.84 0.09
C GLN A 100 12.92 -0.75 -1.34
N GLN A 101 13.16 -1.76 -2.18
CA GLN A 101 12.63 -1.81 -3.54
C GLN A 101 11.10 -1.77 -3.54
N VAL A 102 10.46 -2.56 -2.69
CA VAL A 102 8.99 -2.58 -2.58
C VAL A 102 8.43 -1.22 -2.15
N LEU A 103 9.08 -0.54 -1.21
CA LEU A 103 8.66 0.81 -0.80
C LEU A 103 8.86 1.85 -1.92
N GLN A 104 9.92 1.73 -2.71
CA GLN A 104 10.13 2.58 -3.88
C GLN A 104 9.06 2.34 -4.95
N ASP A 105 8.73 1.08 -5.23
CA ASP A 105 7.67 0.71 -6.18
C ASP A 105 6.31 1.26 -5.74
N LEU A 106 5.99 1.17 -4.43
CA LEU A 106 4.78 1.75 -3.87
C LEU A 106 4.74 3.27 -4.02
N GLY A 107 5.87 3.95 -3.77
CA GLY A 107 5.99 5.40 -3.98
C GLY A 107 5.71 5.79 -5.43
N GLY A 108 6.31 5.08 -6.39
CA GLY A 108 6.06 5.31 -7.82
C GLY A 108 4.61 5.07 -8.23
N LEU A 109 3.96 4.03 -7.69
CA LEU A 109 2.54 3.77 -7.96
C LEU A 109 1.64 4.88 -7.41
N ILE A 110 1.93 5.41 -6.22
CA ILE A 110 1.17 6.52 -5.64
C ILE A 110 1.30 7.75 -6.53
N GLU A 111 2.50 8.07 -7.02
CA GLU A 111 2.71 9.18 -7.95
C GLU A 111 1.93 8.99 -9.27
N GLU A 112 1.96 7.78 -9.85
CA GLU A 112 1.17 7.45 -11.04
C GLU A 112 -0.34 7.61 -10.81
N ILE A 113 -0.85 7.19 -9.66
CA ILE A 113 -2.26 7.38 -9.29
C ILE A 113 -2.58 8.87 -9.20
N LEU A 114 -1.77 9.67 -8.51
CA LEU A 114 -2.00 11.11 -8.36
C LEU A 114 -2.03 11.83 -9.71
N MET A 115 -1.14 11.46 -10.63
CA MET A 115 -1.16 11.99 -12.01
C MET A 115 -2.45 11.59 -12.75
N ALA A 116 -2.89 10.34 -12.61
CA ALA A 116 -4.13 9.87 -13.22
C ALA A 116 -5.37 10.58 -12.64
N GLU A 117 -5.40 10.85 -11.33
CA GLU A 117 -6.46 11.61 -10.68
C GLU A 117 -6.50 13.06 -11.17
N ALA A 118 -5.35 13.73 -11.27
CA ALA A 118 -5.28 15.09 -11.78
C ALA A 118 -5.82 15.21 -13.22
N GLU A 119 -5.52 14.22 -14.06
CA GLU A 119 -6.09 14.13 -15.41
C GLU A 119 -7.60 13.88 -15.40
N ASN A 120 -8.09 13.00 -14.52
CA ASN A 120 -9.53 12.76 -14.35
C ASN A 120 -10.29 14.03 -13.96
N ASP A 121 -9.74 14.81 -13.02
CA ASP A 121 -10.33 16.07 -12.59
C ASP A 121 -10.37 17.09 -13.73
N ARG A 122 -9.27 17.19 -14.50
CA ARG A 122 -9.21 18.05 -15.69
C ARG A 122 -10.29 17.69 -16.71
N LEU A 123 -10.41 16.41 -17.06
CA LEU A 123 -11.41 15.92 -18.03
C LEU A 123 -12.84 16.17 -17.54
N PHE A 124 -13.10 15.95 -16.26
CA PHE A 124 -14.42 16.17 -15.68
C PHE A 124 -14.82 17.65 -15.72
N LEU A 125 -13.88 18.56 -15.42
CA LEU A 125 -14.09 20.00 -15.52
C LEU A 125 -14.31 20.48 -16.96
N GLU A 126 -13.62 19.89 -17.93
CA GLU A 126 -13.82 20.18 -19.35
C GLU A 126 -15.21 19.76 -19.83
N MET A 127 -15.64 18.55 -19.48
CA MET A 127 -17.00 18.06 -19.75
C MET A 127 -18.07 18.98 -19.15
N ALA A 128 -17.86 19.47 -17.92
CA ALA A 128 -18.79 20.38 -17.25
C ALA A 128 -18.85 21.78 -17.89
N ARG A 129 -17.77 22.25 -18.53
CA ARG A 129 -17.67 23.60 -19.13
C ARG A 129 -18.13 23.67 -20.58
N GLY A 130 -18.08 22.58 -21.32
CA GLY A 130 -18.30 22.59 -22.77
C GLY A 130 -19.10 21.39 -23.26
N GLY A 131 -20.27 21.13 -22.65
CA GLY A 131 -21.14 19.99 -22.96
C GLY A 131 -21.04 19.52 -24.41
N LEU A 132 -20.37 18.38 -24.59
CA LEU A 132 -20.23 17.67 -25.86
C LEU A 132 -21.60 17.25 -26.42
#